data_AF-A0A4Q3H0I4-F1
#
_entry.id   AF-A0A4Q3H0I4-F1
#
_cell.length_a   1.000
_cell.length_b   1.000
_cell.length_c   1.000
_cell.angle_alpha   90.00
_cell.angle_beta   90.00
_cell.angle_gamma   90.00
#
_symmetry.space_group_name_H-M   'P 1'
#
loop_
_entity.id
_entity.type
_entity.pdbx_description
1 polymer ?
#
loop_
_entity_poly.entity_id
_entity_poly.type
_entity_poly.pdbx_seq_one_letter_code
_entity_poly.pdbx_strand_id
1 'polypeptide(L)'
;MKLHAYFRSSTSYRLRIALNLKGLDYDIVPVNIVKGEQRGAEFLSHNPFAGVPLLQAEGRDRAQSIAILEWLDEAYPERPLLPRDPEDRFTARELAYAIATDIHAINNLSALQYLKNELGQEQAAIDTWYRHWLTKTLVPVEARLA
;
A
#
# COMPACT_ATOMS: atom_id res chain seq x y z
N MET A 1 16.40 -4.16 -8.21
CA MET A 1 15.44 -3.03 -8.20
C MET A 1 15.72 -2.13 -6.99
N LYS A 2 15.18 -0.91 -6.91
CA LYS A 2 15.23 -0.10 -5.68
C LYS A 2 13.83 0.17 -5.14
N LEU A 3 13.57 -0.23 -3.90
CA LEU A 3 12.32 -0.01 -3.20
C LEU A 3 12.50 1.10 -2.17
N HIS A 4 11.98 2.28 -2.46
CA HIS A 4 11.88 3.37 -1.50
C HIS A 4 10.72 3.08 -0.54
N ALA A 5 11.04 2.81 0.72
CA ALA A 5 10.08 2.25 1.67
C ALA A 5 10.30 2.73 3.11
N TYR A 6 9.22 2.69 3.88
CA TYR A 6 9.26 2.82 5.33
C TYR A 6 8.96 1.47 5.99
N PHE A 7 9.72 1.10 7.02
CA PHE A 7 9.59 -0.22 7.64
C PHE A 7 8.19 -0.48 8.22
N ARG A 8 7.54 0.55 8.80
CA ARG A 8 6.16 0.49 9.35
C ARG A 8 5.06 0.92 8.40
N SER A 9 5.35 1.14 7.11
CA SER A 9 4.31 1.44 6.12
C SER A 9 3.67 0.13 5.62
N SER A 10 2.34 0.02 5.73
CA SER A 10 1.60 -1.16 5.27
C SER A 10 1.69 -1.36 3.76
N THR A 11 1.69 -0.28 2.97
CA THR A 11 1.86 -0.35 1.51
C THR A 11 3.30 -0.72 1.12
N SER A 12 4.29 -0.25 1.88
CA SER A 12 5.68 -0.71 1.71
C SER A 12 5.82 -2.18 2.04
N TYR A 13 5.14 -2.64 3.10
CA TYR A 13 5.14 -4.05 3.49
C TYR A 13 4.51 -4.95 2.44
N ARG A 14 3.39 -4.53 1.84
CA ARG A 14 2.74 -5.21 0.71
C ARG A 14 3.72 -5.51 -0.42
N LEU A 15 4.56 -4.54 -0.80
CA LEU A 15 5.56 -4.76 -1.86
C LEU A 15 6.75 -5.60 -1.43
N ARG A 16 7.19 -5.51 -0.17
CA ARG A 16 8.20 -6.45 0.35
C ARG A 16 7.71 -7.90 0.26
N ILE A 17 6.46 -8.17 0.63
CA ILE A 17 5.85 -9.51 0.50
C ILE A 17 5.88 -9.96 -0.97
N ALA A 18 5.36 -9.14 -1.88
CA ALA A 18 5.24 -9.51 -3.29
C ALA A 18 6.58 -9.75 -3.98
N LEU A 19 7.56 -8.86 -3.75
CA LEU A 19 8.92 -9.02 -4.30
C LEU A 19 9.58 -10.31 -3.80
N ASN A 20 9.41 -10.63 -2.51
CA ASN A 20 9.93 -11.87 -1.92
C ASN A 20 9.23 -13.12 -2.48
N LEU A 21 7.90 -13.10 -2.63
CA LEU A 21 7.15 -14.22 -3.24
C LEU A 21 7.57 -14.45 -4.71
N LYS A 22 7.78 -13.36 -5.44
CA LYS A 22 8.30 -13.39 -6.82
C LYS A 22 9.77 -13.81 -6.89
N GLY A 23 10.50 -13.78 -5.78
CA GLY A 23 11.94 -14.08 -5.74
C GLY A 23 12.78 -13.04 -6.48
N LEU A 24 12.35 -11.78 -6.48
CA LEU A 24 13.04 -10.68 -7.16
C LEU A 24 13.97 -9.96 -6.19
N ASP A 25 15.21 -9.70 -6.64
CA ASP A 25 16.18 -8.96 -5.85
C ASP A 25 15.93 -7.45 -5.86
N TYR A 26 15.98 -6.83 -4.68
CA TYR A 26 15.81 -5.40 -4.51
C TYR A 26 16.60 -4.85 -3.33
N ASP A 27 17.06 -3.61 -3.49
CA ASP A 27 17.62 -2.81 -2.41
C ASP A 27 16.52 -1.99 -1.76
N ILE A 28 16.52 -1.92 -0.42
CA ILE A 28 15.65 -1.00 0.31
C ILE A 28 16.33 0.36 0.42
N VAL A 29 15.67 1.40 -0.08
CA VAL A 29 16.03 2.80 0.17
C VAL A 29 15.10 3.32 1.27
N PRO A 30 15.59 3.54 2.49
CA PRO A 30 14.73 3.94 3.61
C PRO A 30 14.21 5.37 3.43
N VAL A 31 12.92 5.57 3.70
CA VAL A 31 12.27 6.90 3.71
C VAL A 31 11.52 7.08 5.02
N ASN A 32 11.91 8.06 5.84
CA ASN A 32 11.29 8.34 7.12
C ASN A 32 10.05 9.23 6.96
N ILE A 33 8.88 8.58 6.85
CA ILE A 33 7.62 9.30 6.66
C ILE A 33 7.14 10.07 7.89
N VAL A 34 7.66 9.75 9.07
CA VAL A 34 7.36 10.49 10.32
C VAL A 34 8.10 11.82 10.33
N LYS A 35 9.32 11.87 9.78
CA LYS A 35 10.09 13.10 9.58
C LYS A 35 9.68 13.88 8.32
N GLY A 36 8.82 13.30 7.47
CA GLY A 36 8.34 13.95 6.25
C GLY A 36 9.31 13.91 5.07
N GLU A 37 10.29 13.01 5.06
CA GLU A 37 11.31 12.90 3.99
C GLU A 37 10.70 12.69 2.60
N GLN A 38 9.54 12.04 2.50
CA GLN A 38 8.78 11.85 1.26
C GLN A 38 8.24 13.17 0.66
N ARG A 39 8.34 14.29 1.38
CA ARG A 39 7.97 15.64 0.90
C ARG A 39 9.19 16.46 0.47
N GLY A 40 10.40 15.91 0.57
CA GLY A 40 11.62 16.56 0.10
C GLY A 40 11.69 16.60 -1.43
N ALA A 41 12.35 17.63 -1.97
CA ALA A 41 12.44 17.87 -3.41
C ALA A 41 13.01 16.68 -4.20
N GLU A 42 14.01 15.99 -3.65
CA GLU A 42 14.60 14.78 -4.25
C GLU A 42 13.54 13.67 -4.39
N PHE A 43 12.84 13.31 -3.31
CA PHE A 43 11.80 12.28 -3.39
C PHE A 43 10.64 12.67 -4.32
N LEU A 44 10.23 13.95 -4.27
CA LEU A 44 9.14 14.47 -5.11
C LEU A 44 9.49 14.46 -6.60
N SER A 45 10.77 14.60 -6.98
CA SER A 45 11.19 14.47 -8.37
C SER A 45 10.98 13.06 -8.93
N HIS A 46 10.95 12.05 -8.07
CA HIS A 46 10.65 10.66 -8.43
C HIS A 46 9.17 10.29 -8.24
N ASN A 47 8.55 10.75 -7.15
CA ASN A 47 7.15 10.48 -6.84
C ASN A 47 6.41 11.74 -6.37
N PRO A 48 5.66 12.42 -7.26
CA PRO A 48 4.95 13.65 -6.91
C PRO A 48 3.77 13.42 -5.94
N PHE A 49 3.33 12.18 -5.72
CA PHE A 49 2.29 11.87 -4.72
C PHE A 49 2.80 11.93 -3.28
N ALA A 50 4.10 12.16 -3.06
CA ALA A 50 4.71 12.28 -1.74
C ALA A 50 4.39 11.09 -0.82
N GLY A 51 4.42 9.87 -1.37
CA GLY A 51 4.01 8.65 -0.67
C GLY A 51 4.99 7.50 -0.86
N VAL A 52 5.04 6.60 0.11
CA VAL A 52 5.73 5.31 -0.02
C VAL A 52 4.69 4.20 -0.17
N PRO A 53 5.03 3.11 -0.88
CA PRO A 53 6.30 2.84 -1.55
C PRO A 53 6.43 3.50 -2.91
N LEU A 54 7.67 3.67 -3.34
CA LEU A 54 8.07 3.95 -4.72
C LEU A 54 9.03 2.83 -5.16
N LEU A 55 8.75 2.22 -6.31
CA LEU A 55 9.62 1.19 -6.91
C LEU A 55 10.31 1.77 -8.15
N GLN A 56 11.64 1.75 -8.14
CA GLN A 56 12.45 2.04 -9.32
C GLN A 56 12.89 0.71 -9.94
N ALA A 57 12.41 0.44 -11.14
CA ALA A 57 12.73 -0.76 -11.90
C ALA A 57 12.72 -0.44 -13.41
N GLU A 58 13.66 -1.01 -14.16
CA GLU A 58 13.71 -0.87 -15.62
C GLU A 58 13.71 0.60 -16.09
N GLY A 59 14.45 1.46 -15.38
CA GLY A 59 14.55 2.88 -15.71
C GLY A 59 13.28 3.71 -15.47
N ARG A 60 12.25 3.15 -14.81
CA ARG A 60 11.00 3.84 -14.52
C ARG A 60 10.65 3.83 -13.03
N ASP A 61 10.22 4.99 -12.56
CA ASP A 61 9.63 5.19 -11.25
C ASP A 61 8.16 4.78 -11.28
N ARG A 62 7.76 3.91 -10.35
CA ARG A 62 6.39 3.44 -10.18
C ARG A 62 5.91 3.72 -8.77
N ALA A 63 4.79 4.41 -8.66
CA ALA A 63 4.04 4.63 -7.43
C ALA A 63 2.74 3.80 -7.44
N GLN A 64 1.97 3.86 -6.35
CA GLN A 64 0.71 3.12 -6.14
C GLN A 64 0.90 1.60 -5.99
N SER A 65 0.88 1.13 -4.73
CA SER A 65 1.22 -0.25 -4.40
C SER A 65 0.38 -1.33 -5.12
N ILE A 66 -0.93 -1.14 -5.32
CA ILE A 66 -1.76 -2.14 -6.04
C ILE A 66 -1.39 -2.19 -7.52
N ALA A 67 -1.19 -1.05 -8.18
CA ALA A 67 -0.76 -1.01 -9.57
C ALA A 67 0.64 -1.63 -9.75
N ILE A 68 1.54 -1.43 -8.79
CA ILE A 68 2.85 -2.08 -8.78
C ILE A 68 2.72 -3.60 -8.66
N LEU A 69 1.80 -4.12 -7.85
CA LEU A 69 1.55 -5.57 -7.75
C LEU A 69 1.10 -6.18 -9.08
N GLU A 70 0.12 -5.55 -9.74
CA GLU A 70 -0.37 -6.00 -11.05
C GLU A 70 0.77 -5.97 -12.09
N TRP A 71 1.55 -4.87 -12.12
CA TRP A 71 2.71 -4.78 -13.00
C TRP A 71 3.77 -5.85 -12.70
N LEU A 72 4.08 -6.14 -11.43
CA LEU A 72 4.99 -7.22 -11.06
C LEU A 72 4.46 -8.59 -11.52
N ASP A 73 3.14 -8.76 -11.54
CA ASP A 73 2.52 -10.01 -11.99
C ASP A 73 2.60 -10.19 -13.50
N GLU A 74 2.45 -9.10 -14.25
CA GLU A 74 2.57 -9.06 -15.71
C GLU A 74 4.03 -9.13 -16.19
N ALA A 75 4.94 -8.39 -15.56
CA ALA A 75 6.33 -8.27 -15.99
C ALA A 75 7.20 -9.49 -15.60
N TYR A 76 6.82 -10.23 -14.55
CA TYR A 76 7.56 -11.39 -14.04
C TYR A 76 6.58 -12.59 -13.86
N PRO A 77 6.16 -13.24 -14.96
CA PRO A 77 5.07 -14.22 -14.95
C PRO A 77 5.42 -15.58 -14.34
N GLU A 78 6.70 -15.87 -14.05
CA GLU A 78 7.17 -17.19 -13.61
C GLU A 78 6.61 -17.62 -12.25
N ARG A 79 6.35 -16.66 -11.36
CA ARG A 79 5.79 -16.89 -10.02
C ARG A 79 4.55 -16.02 -9.83
N PRO A 80 3.38 -16.39 -10.38
CA PRO A 80 2.20 -15.52 -10.36
C PRO A 80 1.73 -15.24 -8.92
N LEU A 81 1.33 -14.00 -8.64
CA LEU A 81 0.67 -13.59 -7.40
C LEU A 81 -0.83 -13.89 -7.44
N LEU A 82 -1.41 -13.84 -8.65
CA LEU A 82 -2.83 -14.09 -8.85
C LEU A 82 -3.08 -15.52 -9.37
N PRO A 83 -4.25 -16.09 -9.06
CA PRO A 83 -4.72 -17.34 -9.67
C PRO A 83 -4.83 -17.25 -11.20
N ARG A 84 -5.05 -18.40 -11.85
CA ARG A 84 -5.29 -18.47 -13.31
C ARG A 84 -6.76 -18.31 -13.67
N ASP A 85 -7.65 -18.88 -12.88
CA ASP A 85 -9.09 -18.83 -13.13
C ASP A 85 -9.61 -17.39 -13.02
N PRO A 86 -10.46 -16.91 -13.96
CA PRO A 86 -10.96 -15.54 -13.93
C PRO A 86 -11.73 -15.16 -12.65
N GLU A 87 -12.52 -16.08 -12.08
CA GLU A 87 -13.33 -15.81 -10.88
C GLU A 87 -12.47 -15.82 -9.61
N ASP A 88 -11.48 -16.70 -9.55
CA ASP A 88 -10.49 -16.68 -8.46
C ASP A 88 -9.65 -15.41 -8.50
N ARG A 89 -9.27 -14.95 -9.70
CA ARG A 89 -8.58 -13.66 -9.90
C ARG A 89 -9.44 -12.49 -9.48
N PHE A 90 -10.72 -12.51 -9.83
CA PHE A 90 -11.68 -11.50 -9.40
C PHE A 90 -11.74 -11.45 -7.87
N THR A 91 -11.92 -12.60 -7.22
CA THR A 91 -11.99 -12.70 -5.75
C THR A 91 -10.71 -12.19 -5.10
N ALA A 92 -9.53 -12.61 -5.58
CA ALA A 92 -8.25 -12.12 -5.04
C ALA A 92 -8.12 -10.60 -5.13
N ARG A 93 -8.55 -10.01 -6.26
CA ARG A 93 -8.56 -8.55 -6.44
C ARG A 93 -9.60 -7.88 -5.56
N GLU A 94 -10.81 -8.40 -5.48
CA GLU A 94 -11.89 -7.88 -4.64
C GLU A 94 -11.41 -7.73 -3.19
N LEU A 95 -10.83 -8.79 -2.62
CA LEU A 95 -10.28 -8.77 -1.26
C LEU A 95 -9.11 -7.78 -1.13
N ALA A 96 -8.18 -7.75 -2.09
CA ALA A 96 -7.05 -6.83 -2.06
C ALA A 96 -7.49 -5.35 -2.14
N TYR A 97 -8.48 -5.05 -2.97
CA TYR A 97 -9.05 -3.71 -3.11
C TYR A 97 -9.80 -3.31 -1.85
N ALA A 98 -10.63 -4.17 -1.24
CA ALA A 98 -11.30 -3.88 0.03
C ALA A 98 -10.30 -3.42 1.10
N ILE A 99 -9.16 -4.11 1.24
CA ILE A 99 -8.11 -3.69 2.17
C ILE A 99 -7.45 -2.37 1.73
N ALA A 100 -7.19 -2.18 0.43
CA ALA A 100 -6.49 -1.01 -0.07
C ALA A 100 -7.32 0.28 -0.02
N THR A 101 -8.57 0.24 -0.44
CA THR A 101 -9.44 1.41 -0.61
C THR A 101 -10.26 1.69 0.64
N ASP A 102 -10.77 0.64 1.30
CA ASP A 102 -11.79 0.83 2.33
C ASP A 102 -11.22 0.78 3.76
N ILE A 103 -10.01 0.24 3.92
CA ILE A 103 -9.25 0.30 5.18
C ILE A 103 -8.05 1.21 5.04
N HIS A 104 -7.08 0.86 4.17
CA HIS A 104 -5.78 1.52 4.19
C HIS A 104 -5.87 3.00 3.80
N ALA A 105 -6.57 3.34 2.72
CA ALA A 105 -6.63 4.71 2.22
C ALA A 105 -7.23 5.68 3.25
N ILE A 106 -8.35 5.29 3.87
CA ILE A 106 -9.08 6.14 4.83
C ILE A 106 -8.43 6.20 6.22
N ASN A 107 -7.63 5.19 6.57
CA ASN A 107 -6.87 5.13 7.81
C ASN A 107 -5.38 5.44 7.62
N ASN A 108 -4.97 5.97 6.48
CA ASN A 108 -3.58 6.33 6.23
C ASN A 108 -3.15 7.50 7.13
N LEU A 109 -1.86 7.59 7.41
CA LEU A 109 -1.26 8.62 8.26
C LEU A 109 -1.67 10.04 7.84
N SER A 110 -1.72 10.35 6.54
CA SER A 110 -2.14 11.66 6.04
C SER A 110 -3.60 11.98 6.37
N ALA A 111 -4.50 11.01 6.21
CA ALA A 111 -5.91 11.17 6.54
C ALA A 111 -6.11 11.37 8.05
N LEU A 112 -5.45 10.55 8.88
CA LEU A 112 -5.52 10.67 10.34
C LEU A 112 -4.91 12.00 10.83
N GLN A 113 -3.81 12.46 10.22
CA GLN A 113 -3.22 13.76 10.51
C GLN A 113 -4.16 14.91 10.14
N TYR A 114 -4.90 14.82 9.03
CA TYR A 114 -5.88 15.82 8.64
C TYR A 114 -7.03 15.90 9.66
N LEU A 115 -7.58 14.75 10.08
CA LEU A 115 -8.61 14.70 11.13
C LEU A 115 -8.15 15.37 12.42
N LYS A 116 -6.90 15.11 12.83
CA LYS A 116 -6.32 15.65 14.06
C LYS A 116 -6.03 17.15 13.96
N ASN A 117 -5.29 17.55 12.92
CA ASN A 117 -4.67 18.86 12.85
C ASN A 117 -5.59 19.91 12.22
N GLU A 118 -6.31 19.54 11.16
CA GLU A 118 -7.16 20.48 10.40
C GLU A 118 -8.61 20.48 10.91
N LEU A 119 -9.12 19.32 11.36
CA LEU A 119 -10.48 19.19 11.88
C LEU A 119 -10.56 19.11 13.42
N GLY A 120 -9.42 19.22 14.10
CA GLY A 120 -9.34 19.33 15.56
C GLY A 120 -9.88 18.13 16.34
N GLN A 121 -9.91 16.93 15.74
CA GLN A 121 -10.47 15.75 16.40
C GLN A 121 -9.53 15.21 17.49
N GLU A 122 -10.10 14.85 18.64
CA GLU A 122 -9.37 14.19 19.71
C GLU A 122 -8.97 12.76 19.33
N GLN A 123 -7.92 12.24 19.98
CA GLN A 123 -7.41 10.89 19.69
C GLN A 123 -8.49 9.81 19.86
N ALA A 124 -9.36 9.91 20.87
CA ALA A 124 -10.43 8.94 21.10
C ALA A 124 -11.45 8.88 19.93
N ALA A 125 -11.73 10.02 19.29
CA ALA A 125 -12.59 10.08 18.11
C ALA A 125 -11.90 9.43 16.89
N ILE A 126 -10.61 9.71 16.70
CA ILE A 126 -9.79 9.12 15.63
C ILE A 126 -9.66 7.59 15.81
N ASP A 127 -9.50 7.11 17.03
CA ASP A 127 -9.44 5.66 17.33
C ASP A 127 -10.79 4.98 17.07
N THR A 128 -11.90 5.69 17.29
CA THR A 128 -13.25 5.21 16.95
C THR A 128 -13.46 5.17 15.44
N TRP A 129 -13.01 6.19 14.70
CA TRP A 129 -12.97 6.20 13.24
C TRP A 129 -12.19 5.01 12.69
N TYR A 130 -10.97 4.78 13.19
CA TYR A 130 -10.10 3.71 12.72
C TYR A 130 -10.77 2.34 12.90
N ARG A 131 -11.30 2.08 14.11
CA ARG A 131 -12.01 0.82 14.42
C ARG A 131 -13.28 0.63 13.60
N HIS A 132 -14.02 1.70 13.33
CA HIS A 132 -15.21 1.64 12.48
C HIS A 132 -14.88 1.07 11.08
N TRP A 133 -13.88 1.65 10.40
CA TRP A 133 -13.49 1.20 9.06
C TRP A 133 -12.87 -0.19 9.05
N LEU A 134 -12.12 -0.57 10.10
CA LEU A 134 -11.67 -1.95 10.27
C LEU A 134 -12.85 -2.93 10.31
N THR A 135 -13.81 -2.72 11.22
CA THR A 135 -14.94 -3.65 11.38
C THR A 135 -15.82 -3.68 10.14
N LYS A 136 -16.12 -2.51 9.57
CA LYS A 136 -16.97 -2.37 8.38
C LYS A 136 -16.45 -3.18 7.19
N THR A 137 -15.14 -3.27 7.03
CA THR A 137 -14.53 -3.96 5.88
C THR A 137 -14.09 -5.38 6.21
N LEU A 138 -13.53 -5.64 7.39
CA LEU A 138 -13.04 -6.98 7.75
C LEU A 138 -14.17 -8.00 7.95
N VAL A 139 -15.35 -7.58 8.42
CA VAL A 139 -16.49 -8.50 8.59
C VAL A 139 -16.98 -9.05 7.24
N PRO A 140 -17.26 -8.21 6.20
CA PRO A 140 -17.57 -8.73 4.87
C PRO A 140 -16.43 -9.52 4.22
N VAL A 141 -15.17 -9.12 4.42
CA VAL A 141 -14.00 -9.88 3.91
C VAL A 141 -13.97 -11.29 4.49
N GLU A 142 -14.17 -11.43 5.80
CA GLU A 142 -14.24 -12.74 6.46
C GLU A 142 -15.39 -13.59 5.89
N ALA A 143 -16.58 -12.99 5.71
CA ALA A 143 -17.72 -13.69 5.14
C ALA A 143 -17.52 -14.15 3.68
N ARG A 144 -16.65 -13.47 2.92
CA ARG A 144 -16.26 -13.87 1.55
C ARG A 144 -15.21 -14.98 1.53
N LEU A 145 -14.49 -15.20 2.63
CA LEU A 145 -13.49 -16.26 2.76
C LEU A 145 -14.07 -17.59 3.29
N ALA A 146 -15.27 -17.56 3.86
CA ALA A 146 -15.99 -18.73 4.39
C ALA A 146 -16.73 -19.50 3.29
#